data_AF-A0A1F7L1B8-F1
#
_entry.id   AF-A0A1F7L1B8-F1
#
_cell.length_a   1.000
_cell.length_b   1.000
_cell.length_c   1.000
_cell.angle_alpha   90.00
_cell.angle_beta   90.00
_cell.angle_gamma   90.00
#
_symmetry.space_group_name_H-M   'P 1'
#
loop_
_entity.id
_entity.type
_entity.pdbx_description
1 polymer ?
#
loop_
_entity_poly.entity_id
_entity_poly.type
_entity_poly.pdbx_seq_one_letter_code
_entity_poly.pdbx_strand_id
1 'polypeptide(L)'
;MRILSPDEKKRIYDILAEGYLDLLRQGMIGTYERRLLSRKILNNMDPAQTFEEVITFIDGLVKVYPAFTNALVRVKGQINEYHEEKVIEHLQQFLHTK
;
A
#
# COMPACT_ATOMS: atom_id res chain seq x y z
N MET A 1 -2.20 -12.56 11.15
CA MET A 1 -2.08 -11.43 10.20
C MET A 1 -3.39 -11.28 9.45
N ARG A 2 -3.90 -10.05 9.25
CA ARG A 2 -5.18 -9.82 8.55
C ARG A 2 -4.98 -9.90 7.03
N ILE A 3 -5.86 -10.62 6.36
CA ILE A 3 -5.92 -10.67 4.89
C ILE A 3 -6.58 -9.39 4.36
N LEU A 4 -5.97 -8.80 3.34
CA LEU A 4 -6.47 -7.65 2.60
C LEU A 4 -7.78 -8.01 1.91
N SER A 5 -8.79 -7.16 2.07
CA SER A 5 -9.98 -7.23 1.25
C SER A 5 -9.66 -6.85 -0.21
N PRO A 6 -10.49 -7.25 -1.18
CA PRO A 6 -10.33 -6.82 -2.57
C PRO A 6 -10.31 -5.28 -2.73
N ASP A 7 -11.13 -4.56 -1.94
CA ASP A 7 -11.18 -3.10 -1.98
C ASP A 7 -9.92 -2.45 -1.40
N GLU A 8 -9.37 -3.00 -0.32
CA GLU A 8 -8.08 -2.56 0.24
C GLU A 8 -6.96 -2.78 -0.77
N LYS A 9 -6.94 -3.94 -1.41
CA LYS A 9 -5.95 -4.27 -2.44
C LYS A 9 -6.06 -3.33 -3.65
N LYS A 10 -7.29 -3.00 -4.08
CA LYS A 10 -7.53 -2.02 -5.15
C LYS A 10 -7.03 -0.63 -4.77
N ARG A 11 -7.33 -0.14 -3.57
CA ARG A 11 -6.85 1.18 -3.08
C ARG A 11 -5.32 1.24 -3.05
N ILE A 12 -4.67 0.16 -2.61
CA ILE A 12 -3.20 0.08 -2.62
C ILE A 12 -2.67 0.13 -4.05
N TYR A 13 -3.29 -0.55 -4.99
CA TYR A 13 -2.94 -0.46 -6.41
C TYR A 13 -3.04 0.97 -6.94
N ASP A 14 -4.11 1.70 -6.61
CA ASP A 14 -4.27 3.09 -7.02
C ASP A 14 -3.15 3.98 -6.45
N ILE A 15 -2.81 3.80 -5.17
CA ILE A 15 -1.70 4.51 -4.51
C ILE A 15 -0.36 4.21 -5.20
N LEU A 16 -0.09 2.95 -5.55
CA LEU A 16 1.12 2.54 -6.27
C LEU A 16 1.15 3.09 -7.70
N ALA A 17 0.00 3.14 -8.36
CA ALA A 17 -0.12 3.72 -9.70
C ALA A 17 0.21 5.22 -9.68
N GLU A 18 -0.24 5.97 -8.67
CA GLU A 18 0.14 7.36 -8.49
C GLU A 18 1.66 7.53 -8.34
N GLY A 19 2.30 6.76 -7.45
CA GLY A 19 3.76 6.81 -7.28
C GLY A 19 4.53 6.43 -8.56
N TYR A 20 4.00 5.48 -9.33
CA TYR A 20 4.53 5.13 -10.65
C TYR A 20 4.39 6.28 -11.65
N LEU A 21 3.23 6.95 -11.70
CA LEU A 21 3.02 8.11 -12.57
C LEU A 21 3.94 9.28 -12.21
N ASP A 22 4.21 9.48 -10.91
CA ASP A 22 5.14 10.52 -10.46
C ASP A 22 6.58 10.24 -10.90
N LEU A 23 7.03 8.97 -10.91
CA LEU A 23 8.32 8.60 -11.51
C LEU A 23 8.38 8.95 -13.00
N LEU A 24 7.30 8.74 -13.74
CA LEU A 24 7.22 9.10 -15.15
C LEU A 24 7.33 10.60 -15.35
N ARG A 25 6.58 11.38 -14.57
CA ARG A 25 6.56 12.85 -14.64
C ARG A 25 7.93 13.46 -14.31
N GLN A 26 8.64 12.87 -13.36
CA GLN A 26 9.99 13.28 -12.97
C GLN A 26 11.07 12.80 -13.95
N GLY A 27 10.72 11.99 -14.95
CA GLY A 27 11.69 11.45 -15.90
C GLY A 27 12.70 10.48 -15.29
N MET A 28 12.41 9.93 -14.11
CA MET A 28 13.34 9.05 -13.36
C MET A 28 13.47 7.65 -13.96
N ILE A 29 12.59 7.28 -14.90
CA ILE A 29 12.58 5.96 -15.54
C ILE A 29 12.33 6.04 -17.04
N GLY A 30 13.14 5.31 -17.81
CA GLY A 30 12.99 5.15 -19.26
C GLY A 30 12.01 4.04 -19.64
N THR A 31 11.83 3.83 -20.95
CA THR A 31 10.82 2.89 -21.48
C THR A 31 11.04 1.44 -21.03
N TYR A 32 12.29 1.03 -20.84
CA TYR A 32 12.64 -0.29 -20.36
C TYR A 32 12.30 -0.45 -18.87
N GLU A 33 12.73 0.51 -18.03
CA GLU A 33 12.45 0.50 -16.59
C GLU A 33 10.94 0.54 -16.29
N ARG A 34 10.16 1.23 -17.12
CA ARG A 34 8.68 1.24 -17.03
C ARG A 34 8.09 -0.16 -17.07
N ARG A 35 8.52 -0.98 -18.03
CA ARG A 35 8.03 -2.35 -18.19
C ARG A 35 8.48 -3.25 -17.04
N LEU A 36 9.72 -3.07 -16.59
CA LEU A 36 10.27 -3.82 -15.48
C LEU A 36 9.55 -3.49 -14.17
N LEU A 37 9.36 -2.21 -13.88
CA LEU A 37 8.75 -1.72 -12.64
C LEU A 37 7.27 -2.09 -12.56
N SER A 38 6.50 -1.89 -13.63
CA SER A 38 5.09 -2.31 -13.67
C SER A 38 4.94 -3.81 -13.43
N ARG A 39 5.77 -4.65 -14.07
CA ARG A 39 5.79 -6.09 -13.82
C ARG A 39 6.21 -6.42 -12.39
N LYS A 40 7.19 -5.71 -11.83
CA LYS A 40 7.62 -5.90 -10.44
C LYS A 40 6.48 -5.59 -9.47
N ILE A 41 5.73 -4.52 -9.68
CA ILE A 41 4.56 -4.16 -8.86
C ILE A 41 3.51 -5.27 -8.91
N LEU A 42 3.08 -5.69 -10.10
CA LEU A 42 2.06 -6.74 -10.24
C LEU A 42 2.51 -8.06 -9.60
N ASN A 43 3.74 -8.51 -9.88
CA ASN A 43 4.26 -9.77 -9.38
C ASN A 43 4.39 -9.83 -7.85
N ASN A 44 4.54 -8.69 -7.17
CA ASN A 44 4.61 -8.64 -5.71
C ASN A 44 3.24 -8.37 -5.08
N MET A 45 2.40 -7.56 -5.72
CA MET A 45 1.08 -7.20 -5.22
C MET A 45 0.04 -8.31 -5.42
N ASP A 46 0.07 -9.05 -6.52
CA ASP A 46 -0.87 -10.15 -6.77
C ASP A 46 -0.81 -11.25 -5.71
N PRO A 47 0.37 -11.76 -5.29
CA PRO A 47 0.45 -12.73 -4.21
C PRO A 47 0.34 -12.12 -2.82
N ALA A 48 0.52 -10.81 -2.65
CA ALA A 48 0.42 -10.17 -1.34
C ALA A 48 -0.99 -10.33 -0.76
N GLN A 49 -1.05 -10.90 0.44
CA GLN A 49 -2.27 -11.16 1.20
C GLN A 49 -2.40 -10.19 2.37
N THR A 50 -1.31 -9.65 2.89
CA THR A 50 -1.30 -8.85 4.11
C THR A 50 -0.73 -7.45 3.87
N PHE A 51 -1.13 -6.52 4.73
CA PHE A 51 -0.56 -5.17 4.74
C PHE A 51 0.96 -5.16 4.99
N GLU A 52 1.48 -6.11 5.77
CA GLU A 52 2.92 -6.18 6.11
C GLU A 52 3.76 -6.57 4.89
N GLU A 53 3.28 -7.53 4.08
CA GLU A 53 3.90 -7.89 2.80
C GLU A 53 3.92 -6.69 1.84
N VAL A 54 2.80 -5.98 1.74
CA VAL A 54 2.69 -4.76 0.93
C VAL A 54 3.67 -3.70 1.43
N ILE A 55 3.71 -3.41 2.73
CA ILE A 55 4.64 -2.41 3.28
C ILE A 55 6.09 -2.79 3.00
N THR A 56 6.45 -4.05 3.20
CA THR A 56 7.81 -4.55 2.96
C THR A 56 8.20 -4.35 1.50
N PHE A 57 7.28 -4.63 0.58
CA PHE A 57 7.48 -4.39 -0.84
C PHE A 57 7.68 -2.90 -1.15
N ILE A 58 6.80 -2.03 -0.64
CA ILE A 58 6.88 -0.58 -0.88
C ILE A 58 8.15 0.01 -0.26
N ASP A 59 8.55 -0.41 0.94
CA ASP A 59 9.80 0.01 1.58
C ASP A 59 11.02 -0.36 0.71
N GLY A 60 10.99 -1.55 0.11
CA GLY A 60 11.97 -1.97 -0.89
C GLY A 60 11.97 -1.10 -2.16
N LEU A 61 10.80 -0.65 -2.61
CA LEU A 61 10.69 0.28 -3.73
C LEU A 61 11.24 1.66 -3.38
N VAL A 62 10.94 2.21 -2.20
CA VAL A 62 11.36 3.55 -1.77
C VAL A 62 12.89 3.69 -1.75
N LYS A 63 13.61 2.63 -1.36
CA LYS A 63 15.08 2.61 -1.35
C LYS A 63 15.71 2.84 -2.73
N VAL A 64 15.00 2.47 -3.80
CA VAL A 64 15.46 2.62 -5.19
C VAL A 64 14.79 3.82 -5.85
N TYR A 65 13.54 4.09 -5.50
CA TYR A 65 12.65 5.04 -6.13
C TYR A 65 11.96 5.91 -5.07
N PRO A 66 12.57 7.03 -4.66
CA PRO A 66 12.04 7.90 -3.60
C PRO A 66 10.62 8.42 -3.85
N ALA A 67 10.16 8.46 -5.11
CA ALA A 67 8.80 8.83 -5.48
C ALA A 67 7.71 7.97 -4.80
N PHE A 68 8.02 6.75 -4.38
CA PHE A 68 7.08 5.90 -3.63
C PHE A 68 6.97 6.24 -2.14
N THR A 69 7.70 7.23 -1.62
CA THR A 69 7.65 7.59 -0.20
C THR A 69 6.23 7.95 0.24
N ASN A 70 5.52 8.72 -0.58
CA ASN A 70 4.13 9.08 -0.31
C ASN A 70 3.21 7.86 -0.33
N ALA A 71 3.46 6.91 -1.23
CA ALA A 71 2.72 5.65 -1.26
C ALA A 71 2.91 4.86 0.05
N LEU A 72 4.14 4.77 0.55
CA LEU A 72 4.44 4.12 1.83
C LEU A 72 3.70 4.76 3.00
N VAL A 73 3.71 6.09 3.08
CA VAL A 73 3.02 6.84 4.13
C VAL A 73 1.51 6.59 4.09
N ARG A 74 0.90 6.66 2.90
CA ARG A 74 -0.55 6.44 2.75
C ARG A 74 -0.98 5.02 3.12
N VAL A 75 -0.22 4.00 2.69
CA VAL A 75 -0.53 2.61 3.03
C VAL A 75 -0.36 2.35 4.54
N LYS A 76 0.65 2.93 5.18
CA LYS A 76 0.79 2.88 6.65
C LYS A 76 -0.36 3.61 7.36
N GLY A 77 -0.83 4.73 6.81
CA GLY A 77 -1.99 5.46 7.33
C GLY A 77 -3.26 4.60 7.36
N GLN A 78 -3.54 3.86 6.28
CA GLN A 78 -4.71 2.96 6.21
C GLN A 78 -4.71 1.86 7.27
N ILE A 79 -3.54 1.36 7.66
CA ILE A 79 -3.41 0.38 8.74
C ILE A 79 -3.78 1.01 10.08
N ASN A 80 -3.33 2.24 10.31
CA ASN A 80 -3.64 2.96 11.54
C ASN A 80 -5.13 3.27 11.65
N GLU A 81 -5.76 3.74 10.57
CA GLU A 81 -7.21 3.96 10.50
C GLU A 81 -7.99 2.68 10.83
N TYR A 82 -7.57 1.54 10.29
CA TYR A 82 -8.17 0.25 10.63
C TYR A 82 -7.97 -0.14 12.11
N HIS A 83 -6.78 0.08 12.67
CA HIS A 83 -6.55 -0.19 14.08
C HIS A 83 -7.41 0.70 14.98
N GLU A 84 -7.61 1.96 14.61
CA GLU A 84 -8.49 2.88 15.31
C GLU A 84 -9.96 2.43 15.23
N GLU A 85 -10.46 2.07 14.04
CA GLU A 85 -11.82 1.53 13.87
C GLU A 85 -12.07 0.30 14.76
N LYS A 86 -11.13 -0.64 14.79
CA LYS A 86 -11.18 -1.84 15.64
C LYS A 86 -11.24 -1.53 17.13
N VAL A 87 -10.43 -0.56 17.58
CA VAL A 87 -10.43 -0.13 18.98
C VAL A 87 -11.76 0.52 19.32
N ILE A 88 -12.29 1.38 18.44
CA ILE A 88 -13.60 2.03 18.62
C ILE A 88 -14.73 0.99 18.68
N GLU A 89 -14.78 0.02 17.76
CA GLU A 89 -15.77 -1.07 17.78
C GLU A 89 -15.71 -1.84 19.10
N HIS A 90 -14.50 -2.17 19.57
CA HIS A 90 -14.31 -2.91 20.81
C HIS A 90 -14.79 -2.10 22.03
N LEU A 91 -14.48 -0.80 22.08
CA LEU A 91 -14.97 0.10 23.13
C LEU A 91 -16.49 0.26 23.09
N GLN A 92 -17.09 0.33 21.90
CA GLN A 92 -18.55 0.39 21.75
C GLN A 92 -19.23 -0.90 22.22
N GLN A 93 -18.65 -2.08 21.97
CA GLN A 93 -19.17 -3.34 22.51
C GLN A 93 -19.18 -3.34 24.03
N PHE A 94 -18.11 -2.85 24.68
CA PHE A 94 -18.06 -2.70 26.14
C PHE A 94 -19.14 -1.78 26.70
N LEU A 95 -19.50 -0.70 25.99
CA LEU A 95 -20.55 0.23 26.42
C LEU A 95 -21.96 -0.34 26.28
N HIS A 96 -22.21 -1.20 25.29
CA HIS A 96 -23.53 -1.80 25.03
C HIS A 96 -23.78 -3.13 25.76
N THR A 97 -22.80 -3.67 26.49
CA THR A 97 -22.98 -4.92 27.27
C THR A 97 -23.47 -4.64 28.71
N LYS A 98 -24.36 -3.64 28.88
CA LYS A 98 -25.04 -3.34 30.15
C LYS A 98 -26.55 -3.38 30.01
#